data_AF-A0A397UG95-F1
#
_entry.id   AF-A0A397UG95-F1
#
_cell.length_a   1.000
_cell.length_b   1.000
_cell.length_c   1.000
_cell.angle_alpha   90.00
_cell.angle_beta   90.00
_cell.angle_gamma   90.00
#
_symmetry.space_group_name_H-M   'P 1'
#
loop_
_entity.id
_entity.type
_entity.pdbx_description
1 polymer ?
#
loop_
_entity_poly.entity_id
_entity_poly.type
_entity_poly.pdbx_seq_one_letter_code
_entity_poly.pdbx_strand_id
1 'polypeptide(L)' 'MGDLDLKNSYNDIVLPTALDIKDKSPFIDIDSSGLKVNYTDPDDFKAAVVRANHPVPSECGIFYF' A
#
# COMPACT_ATOMS: atom_id res chain seq x y z
N MET A 1 11.37 -27.80 16.57
CA MET A 1 12.14 -26.61 16.19
C MET A 1 11.38 -25.76 15.15
N GLY A 2 10.87 -26.31 14.05
CA GLY A 2 10.25 -25.51 12.98
C GLY A 2 8.91 -24.79 13.25
N ASP A 3 8.16 -25.14 14.30
CA ASP A 3 6.84 -24.52 14.58
C ASP A 3 6.96 -23.14 15.27
N LEU A 4 8.07 -22.92 16.01
CA LEU A 4 8.35 -21.63 16.65
C LEU A 4 8.88 -20.61 15.64
N ASP A 5 9.70 -21.07 14.69
CA ASP A 5 10.25 -20.24 13.60
C ASP A 5 9.17 -19.78 12.63
N LEU A 6 8.18 -20.66 12.33
CA LEU A 6 7.01 -20.32 11.51
C LEU A 6 6.12 -19.26 12.20
N LYS A 7 5.87 -19.41 13.51
CA LYS A 7 5.10 -18.42 14.28
C LYS A 7 5.78 -17.04 14.32
N ASN A 8 7.09 -17.00 14.43
CA ASN A 8 7.84 -15.75 14.39
C ASN A 8 7.77 -15.10 12.99
N SER A 9 7.82 -15.89 11.92
CA SER A 9 7.69 -15.42 10.53
C SER A 9 6.36 -14.70 10.25
N TYR A 10 5.25 -15.14 10.86
CA TYR A 10 3.94 -14.50 10.65
C TYR A 10 3.82 -13.15 11.36
N ASN A 11 4.55 -12.93 12.46
CA ASN A 11 4.49 -11.67 13.20
C ASN A 11 5.14 -10.50 12.43
N ASP A 12 5.96 -10.80 11.43
CA ASP A 12 6.60 -9.81 10.56
C ASP A 12 5.78 -9.50 9.29
N ILE A 13 4.66 -10.18 9.09
CA ILE A 13 3.80 -9.96 7.92
C ILE A 13 2.90 -8.76 8.17
N VAL A 14 3.12 -7.71 7.37
CA VAL A 14 2.29 -6.49 7.38
C VAL A 14 1.49 -6.43 6.09
N LEU A 15 0.17 -6.31 6.22
CA LEU A 15 -0.73 -6.12 5.08
C LEU A 15 -0.75 -4.66 4.62
N PRO A 16 -1.00 -4.40 3.33
CA PRO A 16 -1.32 -3.06 2.88
C PRO A 16 -2.63 -2.58 3.52
N THR A 17 -2.56 -1.44 4.20
CA THR A 17 -3.70 -0.85 4.93
C THR A 17 -4.03 0.56 4.49
N ALA A 18 -3.10 1.23 3.80
CA ALA A 18 -3.24 2.59 3.30
C ALA A 18 -2.34 2.80 2.08
N LEU A 19 -2.52 3.92 1.40
CA LEU A 19 -1.65 4.39 0.33
C LEU A 19 -0.38 5.04 0.90
N ASP A 20 0.72 4.94 0.17
CA ASP A 20 2.00 5.48 0.57
C ASP A 20 2.11 6.97 0.20
N ILE A 21 2.25 7.81 1.23
CA ILE A 21 2.40 9.27 1.09
C ILE A 21 3.73 9.70 0.45
N LYS A 22 4.75 8.84 0.49
CA LYS A 22 6.08 9.07 -0.11
C LYS A 22 6.16 8.44 -1.49
N ASP A 23 5.54 7.29 -1.68
CA ASP A 23 5.58 6.52 -2.92
C ASP A 23 4.39 6.82 -3.84
N LYS A 24 4.30 8.10 -4.23
CA LYS A 24 3.25 8.64 -5.08
C LYS A 24 3.80 9.57 -6.15
N SER A 25 3.06 9.69 -7.24
CA SER A 25 3.33 10.69 -8.27
C SER A 25 3.14 12.12 -7.72
N PRO A 26 3.76 13.15 -8.35
CA PRO A 26 3.67 14.53 -7.88
C PRO A 26 2.24 15.10 -7.84
N PHE A 27 1.37 14.67 -8.75
CA PHE A 27 0.00 15.17 -8.94
C PHE A 27 -1.07 14.37 -8.19
N ILE A 28 -0.68 13.75 -7.07
CA ILE A 28 -1.59 13.00 -6.20
C ILE A 28 -1.51 13.59 -4.81
N ASP A 29 -2.65 13.97 -4.25
CA ASP A 29 -2.81 14.24 -2.83
C ASP A 29 -3.57 13.11 -2.16
N ILE A 30 -3.10 12.73 -0.97
CA ILE A 30 -3.69 11.68 -0.16
C ILE A 30 -4.16 12.34 1.14
N ASP A 31 -5.36 12.00 1.57
CA ASP A 31 -5.87 12.49 2.84
C ASP A 31 -5.11 11.90 4.04
N SER A 32 -5.37 12.43 5.23
CA SER A 32 -4.70 11.97 6.46
C SER A 32 -5.02 10.52 6.84
N SER A 33 -6.13 9.95 6.33
CA SER A 33 -6.44 8.53 6.52
C SER A 33 -5.60 7.62 5.64
N GLY A 34 -5.01 8.16 4.56
CA GLY A 34 -4.25 7.38 3.60
C GLY A 34 -5.12 6.59 2.62
N LEU A 35 -6.43 6.83 2.58
CA LEU A 35 -7.40 6.03 1.82
C LEU A 35 -8.04 6.80 0.67
N LYS A 36 -8.09 8.14 0.75
CA LYS A 36 -8.68 8.97 -0.30
C LYS A 36 -7.59 9.60 -1.15
N VAL A 37 -7.69 9.39 -2.46
CA VAL A 37 -6.84 10.03 -3.47
C VAL A 37 -7.57 11.18 -4.12
N ASN A 38 -6.90 12.31 -4.24
CA ASN A 38 -7.31 13.41 -5.10
C ASN A 38 -6.23 13.62 -6.16
N TYR A 39 -6.64 13.67 -7.42
CA TYR A 39 -5.75 14.05 -8.51
C TYR A 39 -5.67 15.57 -8.61
N THR A 40 -4.46 16.10 -8.80
CA THR A 40 -4.18 17.53 -8.67
C THR A 40 -3.47 18.16 -9.87
N ASP A 41 -3.31 17.43 -10.99
CA ASP A 41 -2.79 18.05 -12.22
C ASP A 41 -3.85 19.03 -12.74
N PRO A 42 -3.50 20.31 -12.93
CA PRO A 42 -4.46 21.32 -13.39
C PRO A 42 -4.90 21.09 -14.83
N ASP A 43 -4.08 20.40 -15.63
CA ASP A 43 -4.31 20.22 -17.06
C ASP A 43 -4.96 18.86 -17.40
N ASP A 44 -5.02 17.90 -16.46
CA ASP A 44 -5.62 16.56 -16.62
C ASP A 44 -5.11 15.76 -17.83
N PHE A 45 -3.84 15.94 -18.18
CA PHE A 45 -3.21 15.26 -19.33
C PHE A 45 -2.21 14.18 -18.93
N LYS A 46 -1.94 14.01 -17.63
CA LYS A 46 -0.88 13.10 -17.16
C LYS A 46 -1.42 11.98 -16.29
N ALA A 47 -1.10 10.75 -16.65
CA ALA A 47 -1.32 9.62 -15.75
C ALA A 47 -0.52 9.80 -14.46
N ALA A 48 -1.13 9.44 -13.33
CA ALA A 48 -0.49 9.43 -12.02
C ALA A 48 -0.78 8.11 -11.30
N VAL A 49 0.18 7.68 -10.51
CA VAL A 49 0.15 6.42 -9.77
C VAL A 49 0.63 6.62 -8.33
N VAL A 50 0.08 5.81 -7.43
CA VAL A 50 0.49 5.69 -6.03
C VAL A 50 0.51 4.21 -5.66
N ARG A 51 1.46 3.82 -4.80
CA ARG A 51 1.54 2.45 -4.26
C ARG A 51 0.93 2.37 -2.86
N ALA A 52 0.54 1.16 -2.44
CA ALA A 52 0.17 0.91 -1.05
C ALA A 52 1.40 0.98 -0.13
N ASN A 53 1.18 1.23 1.15
CA ASN A 53 2.24 1.36 2.16
C ASN A 53 3.06 0.08 2.40
N HIS A 54 2.54 -1.08 2.00
CA HIS A 54 3.22 -2.38 2.06
C HIS A 54 2.85 -3.23 0.84
N PRO A 55 3.70 -4.19 0.42
CA PRO A 55 3.33 -5.16 -0.61
C PRO A 55 2.27 -6.14 -0.09
N VAL A 56 1.51 -6.77 -1.00
CA VAL A 56 0.64 -7.90 -0.66
C VAL A 56 1.51 -9.12 -0.34
N PRO A 57 1.40 -9.70 0.87
CA PRO A 57 2.15 -10.91 1.23
C PRO A 57 1.74 -12.12 0.38
N SER A 58 2.72 -12.98 0.07
CA SER A 58 2.49 -14.22 -0.68
C SER A 58 1.59 -15.22 0.07
N GLU A 59 1.55 -15.09 1.38
CA GLU A 59 0.83 -15.89 2.35
C GLU A 59 -0.69 -15.65 2.32
N CYS A 60 -1.14 -14.56 1.69
CA CYS A 60 -2.58 -14.24 1.63
C CYS A 60 -3.38 -15.33 0.90
N GLY A 61 -2.81 -15.97 -0.12
CA GLY A 61 -3.52 -16.85 -1.05
C GLY A 61 -4.53 -16.10 -1.93
N ILE A 62 -5.47 -15.39 -1.32
CA ILE A 62 -6.41 -14.47 -1.94
C ILE A 62 -6.31 -13.12 -1.20
N PHE A 63 -6.18 -12.04 -1.97
CA PHE A 63 -6.19 -10.67 -1.45
C PHE A 63 -7.23 -9.84 -2.21
N TYR A 64 -7.99 -9.01 -1.49
CA TYR A 64 -9.05 -8.16 -2.03
C TYR A 64 -8.98 -6.77 -1.39
N PHE A 65 -9.22 -5.73 -2.18
CA PHE A 65 -9.15 -4.32 -1.78
C PHE A 65 -10.32 -3.53 -2.36
#